data_AF-A0A9J6FEV9-F1
#
_entry.id   AF-A0A9J6FEV9-F1
#
_cell.length_a   1.000
_cell.length_b   1.000
_cell.length_c   1.000
_cell.angle_alpha   90.00
_cell.angle_beta   90.00
_cell.angle_gamma   90.00
#
_symmetry.space_group_name_H-M   'P 1'
#
loop_
_entity.id
_entity.type
_entity.pdbx_description
1 polymer ?
#
loop_
_entity_poly.entity_id
_entity_poly.type
_entity_poly.pdbx_seq_one_letter_code
_entity_poly.pdbx_strand_id
1 'polypeptide(L)'
;MALNVEHATFGVLMTANLGLGLYFAFSRRARKAPTADEVFLGSRTMGTVPLAVSVLASMISAIGVIGFGAHYYAYGFHYAWSLVSAPLLVPIVTLIVIPVLYKLRVTSVFEVGPFPACQTSLPWRSRSWLS
;
A
#
# COMPACT_ATOMS: atom_id res chain seq x y z
N MET A 1 10.69 -19.37 31.22
CA MET A 1 10.73 -17.89 31.18
C MET A 1 10.61 -17.36 29.75
N ALA A 2 11.35 -17.90 28.77
CA ALA A 2 11.26 -17.49 27.35
C ALA A 2 9.85 -17.63 26.73
N LEU A 3 9.15 -18.74 26.97
CA LEU A 3 7.81 -18.99 26.42
C LEU A 3 6.80 -17.88 26.79
N ASN A 4 6.82 -17.40 28.05
CA ASN A 4 5.91 -16.35 28.50
C ASN A 4 6.19 -15.01 27.80
N VAL A 5 7.47 -14.74 27.49
CA VAL A 5 7.89 -13.51 26.80
C VAL A 5 7.45 -13.55 25.34
N GLU A 6 7.63 -14.68 24.66
CA GLU A 6 7.25 -14.84 23.25
C GLU A 6 5.74 -14.66 23.03
N HIS A 7 4.91 -15.27 23.88
CA HIS A 7 3.45 -15.15 23.82
C HIS A 7 2.99 -13.71 24.12
N ALA A 8 3.65 -13.04 25.08
CA ALA A 8 3.36 -11.64 25.39
C ALA A 8 3.70 -10.71 24.23
N THR A 9 4.88 -10.86 23.59
CA THR A 9 5.28 -10.04 22.44
C THR A 9 4.33 -10.24 21.25
N PHE A 10 3.94 -11.48 20.95
CA PHE A 10 2.97 -11.75 19.89
C PHE A 10 1.62 -11.09 20.17
N GLY A 11 1.10 -11.22 21.39
CA GLY A 11 -0.16 -10.60 21.80
C GLY A 11 -0.12 -9.07 21.72
N VAL A 12 0.97 -8.46 22.17
CA VAL A 12 1.16 -7.00 22.12
C VAL A 12 1.24 -6.49 20.68
N LEU A 13 2.03 -7.14 19.82
CA LEU A 13 2.16 -6.74 18.41
C LEU A 13 0.82 -6.86 17.68
N MET A 14 0.08 -7.94 17.90
CA MET A 14 -1.20 -8.17 17.23
C MET A 14 -2.24 -7.14 17.67
N THR A 15 -2.34 -6.89 18.98
CA THR A 15 -3.26 -5.89 19.53
C THR A 15 -2.89 -4.47 19.13
N ALA A 16 -1.60 -4.13 19.02
CA ALA A 16 -1.15 -2.82 18.54
C ALA A 16 -1.50 -2.58 17.06
N ASN A 17 -1.22 -3.55 16.19
CA ASN A 17 -1.56 -3.45 14.76
C ASN A 17 -3.08 -3.38 14.55
N LEU A 18 -3.82 -4.26 15.24
CA LEU A 18 -5.27 -4.30 15.17
C LEU A 18 -5.87 -3.01 15.75
N GLY A 19 -5.34 -2.51 16.87
CA GLY A 19 -5.75 -1.27 17.51
C GLY A 19 -5.57 -0.05 16.62
N LEU A 20 -4.44 0.06 15.91
CA LEU A 20 -4.22 1.13 14.93
C LEU A 20 -5.23 1.03 13.77
N GLY A 21 -5.48 -0.19 13.27
CA GLY A 21 -6.49 -0.44 12.25
C GLY A 21 -7.91 -0.06 12.68
N LEU A 22 -8.33 -0.47 13.88
CA LEU A 22 -9.64 -0.12 14.46
C LEU A 22 -9.76 1.36 14.74
N TYR A 23 -8.71 2.01 15.27
CA TYR A 23 -8.70 3.44 15.52
C TYR A 23 -8.92 4.22 14.22
N PHE A 24 -8.21 3.87 13.13
CA PHE A 24 -8.42 4.48 11.82
C PHE A 24 -9.78 4.11 11.21
N ALA A 25 -10.28 2.89 11.40
CA ALA A 25 -11.58 2.46 10.90
C ALA A 25 -12.74 3.21 11.58
N PHE A 26 -12.73 3.34 12.91
CA PHE A 26 -13.72 4.11 13.65
C PHE A 26 -13.59 5.61 13.40
N SER A 27 -12.36 6.13 13.34
CA SER A 27 -12.13 7.54 12.98
C SER A 27 -12.59 7.88 11.56
N ARG A 28 -12.50 6.92 10.62
CA ARG A 28 -13.05 7.02 9.25
C ARG A 28 -14.57 6.83 9.19
N ARG A 29 -15.19 6.17 10.17
CA ARG A 29 -16.65 6.06 10.30
C ARG A 29 -17.26 7.33 10.91
N ALA A 30 -16.54 7.95 11.86
CA ALA A 30 -16.96 9.17 12.55
C ALA A 30 -16.81 10.44 11.69
N ARG A 31 -15.78 10.50 10.83
CA ARG A 31 -15.70 11.49 9.76
C ARG A 31 -16.52 10.98 8.57
N LYS A 32 -17.62 11.67 8.20
CA LYS A 32 -18.42 11.33 7.00
C LYS A 32 -17.49 10.96 5.84
N ALA A 33 -17.78 9.82 5.20
CA ALA A 33 -16.93 9.14 4.24
C ALA A 33 -16.13 10.11 3.34
N PRO A 34 -14.80 10.20 3.50
CA PRO A 34 -13.98 10.87 2.50
C PRO A 34 -14.12 10.06 1.20
N THR A 35 -14.41 10.75 0.10
CA THR A 35 -14.55 10.18 -1.25
C THR A 35 -13.35 9.28 -1.55
N ALA A 36 -13.50 8.24 -2.36
CA ALA A 36 -12.39 7.32 -2.70
C ALA A 36 -11.11 8.08 -3.11
N ASP A 37 -11.26 9.21 -3.80
CA ASP A 37 -10.18 10.10 -4.17
C ASP A 37 -9.41 10.72 -2.98
N GLU A 38 -10.04 10.96 -1.85
CA GLU A 38 -9.36 11.45 -0.63
C GLU A 38 -8.63 10.34 0.12
N VAL A 39 -9.05 9.09 -0.04
CA VAL A 39 -8.38 7.91 0.52
C VAL A 39 -7.21 7.47 -0.38
N PHE A 40 -7.34 7.63 -1.70
CA PHE A 40 -6.31 7.28 -2.68
C PHE A 40 -5.30 8.43 -2.94
N LEU A 41 -5.74 9.69 -3.00
CA LEU A 41 -4.84 10.85 -3.15
C LEU A 41 -4.47 11.49 -1.82
N GLY A 42 -5.06 11.07 -0.70
CA GLY A 42 -4.66 11.51 0.64
C GLY A 42 -4.71 13.02 0.83
N SER A 43 -5.65 13.74 0.22
CA SER A 43 -5.53 15.18 -0.01
C SER A 43 -4.29 15.49 -0.87
N ARG A 44 -4.44 16.33 -1.90
CA ARG A 44 -3.33 16.88 -2.71
C ARG A 44 -2.24 17.62 -1.89
N THR A 45 -2.28 17.55 -0.57
CA THR A 45 -1.39 18.11 0.43
C THR A 45 -0.62 17.06 1.26
N MET A 46 -0.76 15.74 1.00
CA MET A 46 0.14 14.76 1.63
C MET A 46 1.57 15.10 1.25
N GLY A 47 2.37 15.50 2.23
CA GLY A 47 3.77 15.84 2.02
C GLY A 47 4.51 14.68 1.34
N THR A 48 5.56 15.01 0.59
CA THR A 48 6.41 14.02 -0.08
C THR A 48 6.99 12.99 0.92
N VAL A 49 7.12 13.36 2.19
CA VAL A 49 7.67 12.55 3.27
C VAL A 49 6.81 11.31 3.58
N PRO A 50 5.53 11.41 3.98
CA PRO A 50 4.69 10.22 4.24
C PRO A 50 4.49 9.34 3.01
N LEU A 51 4.48 9.92 1.81
CA LEU A 51 4.40 9.15 0.56
C LEU A 51 5.65 8.28 0.36
N ALA A 52 6.84 8.87 0.52
CA ALA A 52 8.10 8.13 0.43
C ALA A 52 8.18 7.02 1.49
N VAL A 53 7.76 7.31 2.73
CA VAL A 53 7.73 6.32 3.82
C VAL A 53 6.80 5.15 3.49
N SER A 54 5.63 5.39 2.90
CA SER A 54 4.73 4.31 2.49
C SER A 54 5.33 3.43 1.39
N VAL A 55 6.00 4.03 0.40
CA VAL A 55 6.66 3.28 -0.68
C VAL A 55 7.80 2.41 -0.13
N LEU A 56 8.62 2.98 0.75
CA LEU A 56 9.68 2.23 1.43
C LEU A 56 9.08 1.09 2.28
N ALA A 57 7.97 1.33 2.97
CA ALA A 57 7.28 0.30 3.74
C ALA A 57 6.77 -0.85 2.85
N SER A 58 6.28 -0.56 1.63
CA SER A 58 5.84 -1.59 0.68
C SER A 58 6.99 -2.43 0.10
N MET A 59 8.21 -1.92 0.08
CA MET A 59 9.39 -2.66 -0.41
C MET A 59 9.89 -3.70 0.60
N ILE A 60 9.60 -3.53 1.88
CA ILE A 60 10.11 -4.40 2.94
C ILE A 60 9.16 -5.59 3.10
N SER A 61 9.66 -6.80 2.81
CA SER A 61 8.94 -8.05 3.01
C SER A 61 9.71 -8.98 3.93
N ALA A 62 8.98 -9.73 4.78
CA ALA A 62 9.56 -10.70 5.73
C ALA A 62 10.40 -11.78 5.02
N ILE A 63 9.95 -12.21 3.83
CA ILE A 63 10.66 -13.20 3.00
C ILE A 63 12.01 -12.65 2.54
N GLY A 64 12.07 -11.35 2.20
CA GLY A 64 13.31 -10.69 1.80
C GLY A 64 14.34 -10.69 2.92
N VAL A 65 13.93 -10.36 4.15
CA VAL A 65 14.84 -10.32 5.31
C VAL A 65 15.48 -11.69 5.59
N ILE A 66 14.67 -12.75 5.59
CA ILE A 66 15.16 -14.12 5.78
C ILE A 66 16.06 -14.53 4.61
N GLY A 67 15.63 -14.23 3.37
CA GLY A 67 16.37 -14.55 2.15
C GLY A 67 17.73 -13.88 2.09
N PHE A 68 17.81 -12.59 2.46
CA PHE A 68 19.08 -11.87 2.54
C PHE A 68 19.97 -12.41 3.65
N GLY A 69 19.43 -12.71 4.83
CA GLY A 69 20.20 -13.34 5.92
C GLY A 69 20.83 -14.68 5.51
N ALA A 70 20.04 -15.55 4.86
CA ALA A 70 20.53 -16.82 4.32
C ALA A 70 21.61 -16.61 3.23
N HIS A 71 21.42 -15.62 2.35
CA HIS A 71 22.38 -15.31 1.31
C HIS A 71 23.70 -14.76 1.86
N TYR A 72 23.66 -13.84 2.84
CA TYR A 72 24.85 -13.32 3.50
C TYR A 72 25.61 -14.40 4.25
N TYR A 73 24.89 -15.36 4.84
CA TYR A 73 25.51 -16.48 5.53
C TYR A 73 26.22 -17.45 4.57
N ALA A 74 25.67 -17.67 3.37
CA ALA A 74 26.22 -18.61 2.39
C ALA A 74 27.31 -18.03 1.48
N TYR A 75 27.15 -16.77 1.02
CA TYR A 75 27.98 -16.18 -0.04
C TYR A 75 28.78 -14.94 0.43
N GLY A 76 28.69 -14.57 1.71
CA GLY A 76 29.35 -13.39 2.26
C GLY A 76 28.72 -12.07 1.83
N PHE A 77 29.41 -10.94 2.05
CA PHE A 77 28.84 -9.59 1.95
C PHE A 77 28.78 -8.98 0.54
N HIS A 78 29.04 -9.76 -0.51
CA HIS A 78 29.11 -9.26 -1.90
C HIS A 78 27.77 -8.68 -2.39
N TYR A 79 26.65 -9.22 -1.92
CA TYR A 79 25.30 -8.74 -2.27
C TYR A 79 25.01 -7.32 -1.77
N ALA A 80 25.70 -6.86 -0.73
CA ALA A 80 25.49 -5.53 -0.15
C ALA A 80 25.86 -4.40 -1.13
N TRP A 81 26.73 -4.65 -2.11
CA TRP A 81 27.02 -3.69 -3.17
C TRP A 81 25.79 -3.38 -4.04
N SER A 82 24.92 -4.38 -4.27
CA SER A 82 23.66 -4.17 -5.00
C SER A 82 22.62 -3.38 -4.20
N LEU A 83 22.69 -3.42 -2.86
CA LEU A 83 21.83 -2.60 -2.01
C LEU A 83 22.13 -1.09 -2.15
N VAL A 84 23.36 -0.72 -2.50
CA VAL A 84 23.77 0.68 -2.67
C VAL A 84 23.18 1.30 -3.96
N SER A 85 22.88 0.51 -4.99
CA SER A 85 22.26 1.01 -6.22
C SER A 85 20.75 1.24 -6.09
N ALA A 86 20.07 0.53 -5.17
CA ALA A 86 18.64 0.68 -4.93
C ALA A 86 18.20 2.11 -4.53
N PRO A 87 18.82 2.80 -3.54
CA PRO A 87 18.43 4.16 -3.16
C PRO A 87 18.71 5.21 -4.25
N LEU A 88 19.61 4.93 -5.20
CA LEU A 88 19.86 5.82 -6.34
C LEU A 88 18.74 5.76 -7.39
N LEU A 89 18.05 4.62 -7.52
CA LEU A 89 16.97 4.44 -8.48
C LEU A 89 15.64 5.08 -8.01
N VAL A 90 15.40 5.09 -6.69
CA VAL A 90 14.20 5.67 -6.06
C VAL A 90 13.94 7.14 -6.44
N PRO A 91 14.90 8.08 -6.36
CA PRO A 91 14.65 9.47 -6.74
C PRO A 91 14.40 9.61 -8.25
N ILE A 92 15.05 8.79 -9.09
CA ILE A 92 14.85 8.81 -10.55
C ILE A 92 13.41 8.41 -10.89
N VAL A 93 12.92 7.33 -10.30
CA VAL A 93 11.53 6.87 -10.49
C VAL A 93 10.56 7.91 -9.94
N THR A 94 10.82 8.48 -8.77
CA THR A 94 9.98 9.50 -8.13
C THR A 94 9.84 10.74 -9.01
N LEU A 95 10.92 11.20 -9.64
CA LEU A 95 10.92 12.38 -10.51
C LEU A 95 10.24 12.13 -11.87
N ILE A 96 10.16 10.88 -12.34
CA ILE A 96 9.59 10.54 -13.67
C ILE A 96 8.14 10.05 -13.54
N VAL A 97 7.84 9.22 -12.56
CA VAL A 97 6.50 8.62 -12.37
C VAL A 97 5.50 9.63 -11.84
N ILE A 98 5.91 10.52 -10.92
CA ILE A 98 5.01 11.56 -10.37
C ILE A 98 4.49 12.52 -11.44
N PRO A 99 5.31 13.16 -12.32
CA PRO A 99 4.78 14.06 -13.34
C PRO A 99 3.95 13.34 -14.41
N VAL A 100 4.27 12.06 -14.71
CA VAL A 100 3.49 11.23 -15.64
C VAL A 100 2.11 10.93 -15.08
N LEU A 101 2.00 10.53 -13.81
CA LEU A 101 0.69 10.30 -13.15
C LEU A 101 -0.11 11.59 -13.01
N TYR A 102 0.54 12.71 -12.67
CA TYR A 102 -0.16 14.00 -12.50
C TYR A 102 -0.72 14.56 -13.81
N LYS A 103 -0.05 14.28 -14.95
CA LYS A 103 -0.50 14.68 -16.28
C LYS A 103 -1.68 13.86 -16.80
N LEU A 104 -1.82 12.61 -16.34
CA LEU A 104 -2.88 11.72 -16.81
C LEU A 104 -4.22 11.95 -16.09
N ARG A 105 -4.28 12.55 -14.90
CA ARG A 105 -5.53 12.79 -14.14
C ARG A 105 -6.42 11.53 -13.93
N VAL A 106 -5.87 10.36 -14.18
CA VAL A 106 -6.56 9.08 -14.07
C VAL A 106 -6.32 8.54 -12.66
N THR A 107 -7.37 8.26 -11.90
CA THR A 107 -7.29 7.76 -10.51
C THR A 107 -6.95 6.26 -10.45
N SER A 108 -6.54 5.69 -11.57
CA SER A 108 -6.32 4.28 -11.76
C SER A 108 -5.55 4.04 -13.05
N VAL A 109 -4.52 3.20 -13.06
CA VAL A 109 -3.86 2.74 -14.30
C VAL A 109 -4.86 2.09 -15.29
N PHE A 110 -6.10 1.81 -14.85
CA PHE A 110 -7.13 1.14 -15.60
C PHE A 110 -8.15 2.03 -16.36
N GLU A 111 -8.15 3.37 -16.30
CA GLU A 111 -9.09 4.12 -17.17
C GLU A 111 -8.58 4.30 -18.61
N VAL A 112 -7.35 3.89 -18.94
CA VAL A 112 -6.89 3.79 -20.34
C VAL A 112 -7.32 2.44 -20.95
N GLY A 113 -8.59 2.10 -20.75
CA GLY A 113 -9.26 1.01 -21.45
C GLY A 113 -10.47 1.56 -22.18
N PRO A 114 -10.37 1.92 -23.47
CA PRO A 114 -11.56 2.03 -24.30
C PRO A 114 -12.00 0.60 -24.63
N PHE A 115 -12.86 0.01 -23.81
CA PHE A 115 -13.76 -1.05 -24.29
C PHE A 115 -15.20 -0.55 -24.24
N PRO A 116 -15.66 0.17 -25.29
CA PRO A 116 -17.05 0.61 -25.42
C PRO A 116 -18.01 -0.54 -25.79
N ALA A 117 -17.78 -1.77 -25.34
CA ALA A 117 -18.57 -2.94 -25.73
C ALA A 117 -19.41 -3.58 -24.60
N CYS A 118 -19.33 -3.12 -23.35
CA CYS A 118 -20.21 -3.61 -22.29
C CYS A 118 -20.89 -2.48 -21.52
N GLN A 119 -21.38 -1.49 -22.27
CA GLN A 119 -22.45 -0.60 -21.82
C GLN A 119 -23.75 -1.05 -22.50
N THR A 120 -24.19 -2.27 -22.18
CA THR A 120 -25.57 -2.69 -22.47
C THR A 120 -26.21 -3.14 -21.17
N SER A 121 -27.00 -2.21 -20.62
CA SER A 121 -28.26 -2.50 -19.94
C SER A 121 -28.27 -3.67 -18.94
N LEU A 122 -27.95 -3.38 -17.68
CA LEU A 122 -28.69 -4.02 -16.58
C LEU A 122 -29.31 -2.95 -15.68
N PRO A 123 -30.44 -2.37 -16.10
CA PRO A 123 -31.33 -1.65 -15.21
C PRO A 123 -32.12 -2.68 -14.38
N TRP A 124 -31.45 -3.44 -13.51
CA TRP A 124 -32.12 -4.52 -12.76
C TRP A 124 -31.89 -4.50 -11.26
N ARG A 125 -31.43 -3.35 -10.73
CA ARG A 125 -31.62 -3.02 -9.32
C ARG A 125 -32.86 -2.12 -9.14
N SER A 126 -34.05 -2.66 -9.42
CA SER A 126 -35.29 -2.47 -8.61
C SER A 126 -36.57 -2.94 -9.33
N ARG A 127 -37.11 -4.10 -8.91
CA ARG A 127 -38.56 -4.43 -8.76
C ARG A 127 -38.60 -5.86 -8.19
N SER A 128 -38.67 -6.07 -6.88
CA SER A 128 -39.88 -6.03 -6.05
C SER A 128 -41.00 -6.95 -6.60
N TRP A 129 -41.13 -8.15 -6.03
CA TRP A 129 -42.38 -8.94 -5.91
C TRP A 129 -43.08 -9.42 -7.21
N LEU A 130 -43.72 -10.60 -7.10
CA LEU A 130 -44.80 -11.15 -7.96
C LEU A 130 -44.38 -11.95 -9.21
N SER A 131 -43.96 -13.20 -9.01
CA SER A 131 -44.71 -14.43 -9.38
C SER A 131 -43.84 -15.67 -9.15
#